data_AF-A0A370GD30-F1
#
_entry.id   AF-A0A370GD30-F1
#
_cell.length_a   1.000
_cell.length_b   1.000
_cell.length_c   1.000
_cell.angle_alpha   90.00
_cell.angle_beta   90.00
_cell.angle_gamma   90.00
#
_symmetry.space_group_name_H-M   'P 1'
#
loop_
_entity.id
_entity.type
_entity.pdbx_description
1 polymer ?
#
loop_
_entity_poly.entity_id
_entity_poly.type
_entity_poly.pdbx_seq_one_letter_code
_entity_poly.pdbx_strand_id
1 'polypeptide(L)'
;MTVHTAVMHVIAAWCGFVGAWVLVAGPMYQGAVELGEMGFNTSALRAQANTVPHPRRVSPWWWLLPPVAWVMTSRNEKAWQQQVMTSLTPQERTQFVTYSNKAAGWFIVGSGAALIGIKEAAELVEVLDWPGPTVIALILLAAAAALSFTIRRMHLTDRALHVGDAAE
;
A
#
# COMPACT_ATOMS: atom_id res chain seq x y z
N MET A 1 37.37 15.08 13.11
CA MET A 1 36.83 13.75 12.77
C MET A 1 37.94 12.96 12.10
N THR A 2 38.27 11.74 12.55
CA THR A 2 39.27 10.92 11.85
C THR A 2 38.64 10.31 10.60
N VAL A 3 39.44 10.02 9.56
CA VAL A 3 38.97 9.44 8.29
C VAL A 3 38.14 8.17 8.53
N HIS A 4 38.51 7.37 9.53
CA HIS A 4 37.79 6.16 9.92
C HIS A 4 36.36 6.47 10.40
N THR A 5 36.17 7.51 11.21
CA THR A 5 34.83 7.92 11.69
C THR A 5 33.95 8.38 10.52
N ALA A 6 34.51 9.13 9.57
CA ALA A 6 33.77 9.59 8.40
C ALA A 6 33.28 8.44 7.50
N VAL A 7 34.17 7.47 7.23
CA VAL A 7 33.80 6.27 6.44
C VAL A 7 32.70 5.47 7.13
N MET A 8 32.78 5.30 8.45
CA MET A 8 31.77 4.57 9.22
C MET A 8 30.38 5.26 9.18
N HIS A 9 30.33 6.60 9.25
CA HIS A 9 29.08 7.34 9.14
C HIS A 9 28.41 7.18 7.78
N VAL A 10 29.20 7.23 6.68
CA VAL A 10 28.67 7.04 5.32
C VAL A 10 28.11 5.63 5.13
N ILE A 11 28.83 4.61 5.60
CA ILE A 11 28.36 3.21 5.52
C ILE A 11 27.07 3.04 6.33
N ALA A 12 27.01 3.60 7.54
CA ALA A 12 25.82 3.53 8.37
C ALA A 12 24.60 4.19 7.70
N ALA A 13 24.78 5.35 7.07
CA ALA A 13 23.71 6.04 6.35
C ALA A 13 23.18 5.21 5.17
N TRP A 14 24.07 4.58 4.39
CA TRP A 14 23.65 3.67 3.32
C TRP A 14 22.91 2.43 3.84
N CYS A 15 23.40 1.82 4.93
CA CYS A 15 22.74 0.69 5.57
C CYS A 15 21.34 1.07 6.09
N GLY A 16 21.21 2.26 6.70
CA GLY A 16 19.92 2.79 7.15
C GLY A 16 18.94 2.97 6.00
N PHE A 17 19.36 3.66 4.94
CA PHE A 17 18.56 3.86 3.74
C PHE A 17 18.13 2.53 3.09
N VAL A 18 19.07 1.64 2.78
CA VAL A 18 18.77 0.36 2.14
C VAL A 18 17.89 -0.51 3.04
N GLY A 19 18.22 -0.60 4.33
CA GLY A 19 17.47 -1.39 5.31
C GLY A 19 16.02 -0.93 5.41
N ALA A 20 15.78 0.38 5.43
CA ALA A 20 14.43 0.93 5.47
C ALA A 20 13.60 0.56 4.23
N TRP A 21 14.18 0.59 3.03
CA TRP A 21 13.45 0.23 1.81
C TRP A 21 13.26 -1.30 1.65
N VAL A 22 14.12 -2.12 2.24
CA VAL A 22 13.87 -3.55 2.41
C VAL A 22 12.67 -3.80 3.34
N LEU A 23 12.56 -3.01 4.42
CA LEU A 23 11.40 -3.03 5.32
C LEU A 23 10.11 -2.56 4.65
N VAL A 24 10.17 -1.83 3.54
CA VAL A 24 9.00 -1.52 2.69
C VAL A 24 8.67 -2.71 1.81
N ALA A 25 9.67 -3.28 1.11
CA ALA A 25 9.46 -4.38 0.17
C ALA A 25 8.86 -5.64 0.84
N GLY A 26 9.29 -5.95 2.07
CA GLY A 26 8.82 -7.09 2.86
C GLY A 26 7.30 -7.15 3.06
N PRO A 27 6.68 -6.20 3.77
CA PRO A 27 5.23 -6.16 4.00
C PRO A 27 4.42 -6.02 2.71
N MET A 28 4.96 -5.35 1.68
CA MET A 28 4.30 -5.29 0.38
C MET A 28 4.23 -6.66 -0.31
N TYR A 29 5.34 -7.40 -0.31
CA TYR A 29 5.38 -8.76 -0.83
C TYR A 29 4.50 -9.70 -0.01
N GLN A 30 4.63 -9.68 1.32
CA GLN A 30 3.86 -10.54 2.21
C GLN A 30 2.36 -10.26 2.11
N GLY A 31 1.97 -8.98 2.05
CA GLY A 31 0.59 -8.58 1.81
C GLY A 31 0.08 -9.07 0.46
N ALA A 32 0.87 -8.95 -0.61
CA ALA A 32 0.48 -9.43 -1.93
C ALA A 32 0.26 -10.95 -1.96
N VAL A 33 1.14 -11.72 -1.30
CA VAL A 33 1.02 -13.18 -1.18
C VAL A 33 -0.24 -13.56 -0.40
N GLU A 34 -0.41 -13.04 0.82
CA GLU A 34 -1.56 -13.39 1.66
C GLU A 34 -2.90 -12.98 1.03
N LEU A 35 -2.94 -11.83 0.34
CA LEU A 35 -4.13 -11.37 -0.38
C LEU A 35 -4.41 -12.22 -1.61
N GLY A 36 -3.38 -12.69 -2.32
CA GLY A 36 -3.49 -13.59 -3.46
C GLY A 36 -4.00 -14.99 -3.07
N GLU A 37 -3.51 -15.54 -1.97
CA GLU A 37 -3.92 -16.86 -1.45
C GLU A 37 -5.39 -16.91 -1.04
N MET A 38 -5.98 -15.78 -0.65
CA MET A 38 -7.40 -15.74 -0.26
C MET A 38 -8.36 -15.98 -1.43
N GLY A 39 -7.87 -15.99 -2.68
CA GLY A 39 -8.71 -16.24 -3.87
C GLY A 39 -9.90 -15.29 -3.98
N PHE A 40 -9.80 -14.12 -3.35
CA PHE A 40 -10.92 -13.22 -3.17
C PHE A 40 -11.28 -12.59 -4.52
N ASN A 41 -12.48 -12.90 -5.01
CA ASN A 41 -12.96 -12.41 -6.30
C ASN A 41 -13.39 -10.94 -6.21
N THR A 42 -12.39 -10.05 -6.23
CA THR A 42 -12.58 -8.59 -6.19
C THR A 42 -13.46 -8.08 -7.34
N SER A 43 -13.44 -8.73 -8.51
CA SER A 43 -14.24 -8.32 -9.67
C SER A 43 -15.72 -8.66 -9.49
N ALA A 44 -16.05 -9.83 -8.92
CA ALA A 44 -17.42 -10.19 -8.55
C ALA A 44 -17.99 -9.24 -7.49
N LEU A 45 -17.19 -8.91 -6.47
CA LEU A 45 -17.59 -7.95 -5.43
C LEU A 45 -17.86 -6.56 -6.03
N ARG A 46 -17.02 -6.13 -6.98
CA ARG A 46 -17.18 -4.85 -7.67
C ARG A 46 -18.43 -4.85 -8.55
N ALA A 47 -18.73 -5.96 -9.22
CA ALA A 47 -19.95 -6.12 -9.99
C ALA A 47 -21.20 -6.02 -9.10
N GLN A 48 -21.21 -6.67 -7.93
CA GLN A 48 -22.27 -6.53 -6.93
C GLN A 48 -22.36 -5.12 -6.35
N ALA A 49 -21.24 -4.47 -6.03
CA ALA A 49 -21.27 -3.08 -5.54
C ALA A 49 -21.88 -2.11 -6.58
N ASN A 50 -21.70 -2.38 -7.87
CA ASN A 50 -22.29 -1.58 -8.94
C ASN A 50 -23.80 -1.80 -9.11
N THR A 51 -24.39 -2.88 -8.59
CA THR A 51 -25.85 -3.06 -8.60
C THR A 51 -26.54 -2.27 -7.49
N VAL A 52 -25.80 -1.86 -6.46
CA VAL A 52 -26.32 -1.02 -5.38
C VAL A 52 -26.37 0.44 -5.84
N PRO A 53 -27.53 1.12 -5.75
CA PRO A 53 -27.64 2.53 -6.10
C PRO A 53 -26.63 3.39 -5.35
N HIS A 54 -25.80 4.13 -6.08
CA HIS A 54 -24.85 5.03 -5.46
C HIS A 54 -25.58 6.18 -4.75
N PRO A 55 -25.10 6.62 -3.57
CA PRO A 55 -25.72 7.72 -2.86
C PRO A 55 -25.67 8.97 -3.71
N ARG A 56 -26.77 9.74 -3.70
CA ARG A 56 -26.80 11.04 -4.38
C ARG A 56 -25.67 11.91 -3.82
N ARG A 57 -24.90 12.54 -4.72
CA ARG A 57 -23.85 13.49 -4.34
C ARG A 57 -24.46 14.60 -3.47
N VAL A 58 -23.78 14.94 -2.37
CA VAL A 58 -24.18 16.07 -1.53
C VAL A 58 -24.13 17.33 -2.39
N SER A 59 -25.19 18.14 -2.32
CA SER A 59 -25.26 19.39 -3.07
C SER A 59 -24.05 20.28 -2.75
N PRO A 60 -23.39 20.89 -3.76
CA PRO A 60 -22.24 21.78 -3.55
C PRO A 60 -22.53 22.92 -2.57
N TRP A 61 -23.78 23.35 -2.45
CA TRP A 61 -24.20 24.41 -1.52
C TRP A 61 -23.93 24.08 -0.04
N TRP A 62 -23.89 22.81 0.34
CA TRP A 62 -23.54 22.42 1.71
C TRP A 62 -22.06 22.64 2.03
N TRP A 63 -21.17 22.80 1.04
CA TRP A 63 -19.77 23.14 1.27
C TRP A 63 -19.55 24.55 1.81
N LEU A 64 -20.58 25.42 1.76
CA LEU A 64 -20.57 26.68 2.50
C LEU A 64 -20.52 26.45 4.02
N LEU A 65 -20.91 25.25 4.49
CA LEU A 65 -20.81 24.80 5.87
C LEU A 65 -20.04 23.47 5.91
N PRO A 66 -18.69 23.48 5.86
CA PRO A 66 -17.87 22.28 5.72
C PRO A 66 -18.17 21.16 6.74
N PRO A 67 -18.41 21.45 8.03
CA PRO A 67 -18.78 20.41 9.00
C PRO A 67 -20.07 19.68 8.61
N VAL A 68 -21.06 20.40 8.09
CA VAL A 68 -22.36 19.81 7.70
C VAL A 68 -22.20 18.98 6.43
N ALA A 69 -21.50 19.48 5.41
CA ALA A 69 -21.17 18.72 4.22
C ALA A 69 -20.43 17.42 4.55
N TRP A 70 -19.47 17.47 5.48
CA TRP A 70 -18.74 16.30 5.94
C TRP A 70 -19.67 15.27 6.59
N VAL A 71 -20.50 15.69 7.56
CA VAL A 71 -21.46 14.80 8.22
C VAL A 71 -22.43 14.17 7.22
N MET A 72 -22.96 14.94 6.26
CA MET A 72 -23.87 14.41 5.24
C MET A 72 -23.17 13.40 4.33
N THR A 73 -21.95 13.69 3.89
CA THR A 73 -21.16 12.80 3.05
C THR A 73 -20.85 11.50 3.79
N SER A 74 -20.38 11.58 5.03
CA SER A 74 -20.10 10.41 5.86
C SER A 74 -21.34 9.57 6.15
N ARG A 75 -22.51 10.18 6.35
CA ARG A 75 -23.77 9.43 6.55
C ARG A 75 -24.19 8.71 5.28
N ASN A 76 -24.13 9.38 4.14
CA ASN A 76 -24.47 8.80 2.84
C ASN A 76 -23.53 7.64 2.48
N GLU A 77 -22.23 7.81 2.74
CA GLU A 77 -21.22 6.79 2.49
C GLU A 77 -21.40 5.57 3.39
N LYS A 78 -21.64 5.77 4.70
CA LYS A 78 -21.94 4.66 5.63
C LYS A 78 -23.21 3.91 5.24
N ALA A 79 -24.27 4.63 4.84
CA ALA A 79 -25.52 4.00 4.41
C ALA A 79 -25.32 3.15 3.15
N TRP A 80 -24.56 3.66 2.18
CA TRP A 80 -24.23 2.92 0.97
C TRP A 80 -23.34 1.70 1.26
N GLN A 81 -22.28 1.86 2.05
CA GLN A 81 -21.43 0.75 2.49
C GLN A 81 -22.26 -0.34 3.17
N GLN A 82 -23.20 0.05 4.04
CA GLN A 82 -24.09 -0.89 4.70
C GLN A 82 -24.99 -1.62 3.70
N GLN A 83 -25.55 -0.93 2.70
CA GLN A 83 -26.35 -1.55 1.64
C GLN A 83 -25.54 -2.55 0.81
N VAL A 84 -24.32 -2.19 0.41
CA VAL A 84 -23.39 -3.09 -0.29
C VAL A 84 -23.10 -4.31 0.58
N MET A 85 -22.73 -4.13 1.84
CA MET A 85 -22.49 -5.26 2.75
C MET A 85 -23.73 -6.14 2.95
N THR A 86 -24.94 -5.57 3.00
CA THR A 86 -26.16 -6.38 3.12
C THR A 86 -26.51 -7.15 1.85
N SER A 87 -26.10 -6.67 0.66
CA SER A 87 -26.29 -7.41 -0.60
C SER A 87 -25.38 -8.63 -0.74
N LEU A 88 -24.32 -8.71 0.06
CA LEU A 88 -23.40 -9.83 0.09
C LEU A 88 -23.92 -10.96 0.98
N THR A 89 -23.64 -12.20 0.56
CA THR A 89 -23.82 -13.37 1.41
C THR A 89 -22.97 -13.25 2.69
N PRO A 90 -23.34 -13.93 3.80
CA PRO A 90 -22.52 -13.92 5.02
C PRO A 90 -21.08 -14.37 4.79
N GLN A 91 -20.87 -15.32 3.87
CA GLN A 91 -19.55 -15.82 3.50
C GLN A 91 -18.72 -14.76 2.76
N GLU A 92 -19.29 -14.11 1.75
CA GLU A 92 -18.62 -13.03 0.99
C GLU A 92 -18.26 -11.84 1.89
N ARG A 93 -19.16 -11.46 2.82
CA ARG A 93 -18.85 -10.41 3.82
C ARG A 93 -17.66 -10.78 4.68
N THR A 94 -17.62 -12.01 5.18
CA THR A 94 -16.54 -12.48 6.05
C THR A 94 -15.21 -12.50 5.29
N GLN A 95 -15.23 -12.96 4.04
CA GLN A 95 -14.06 -12.92 3.16
C GLN A 95 -13.60 -11.48 2.89
N PHE A 96 -14.53 -10.56 2.57
CA PHE A 96 -14.21 -9.15 2.35
C PHE A 96 -13.59 -8.48 3.58
N VAL A 97 -14.18 -8.69 4.76
CA VAL A 97 -13.67 -8.13 6.02
C VAL A 97 -12.29 -8.68 6.33
N THR A 98 -12.09 -9.99 6.16
CA THR A 98 -10.78 -10.63 6.38
C THR A 98 -9.73 -10.10 5.39
N TYR A 99 -10.09 -10.01 4.11
CA TYR A 99 -9.26 -9.42 3.07
C TYR A 99 -8.86 -7.98 3.41
N SER A 100 -9.83 -7.16 3.78
CA SER A 100 -9.64 -5.75 4.12
C SER A 100 -8.76 -5.58 5.36
N ASN A 101 -8.97 -6.39 6.40
CA ASN A 101 -8.18 -6.35 7.62
C ASN A 101 -6.71 -6.73 7.37
N LYS A 102 -6.47 -7.77 6.57
CA LYS A 102 -5.10 -8.17 6.18
C LYS A 102 -4.44 -7.10 5.32
N ALA A 103 -5.14 -6.58 4.31
CA ALA A 103 -4.63 -5.50 3.46
C ALA A 103 -4.28 -4.26 4.29
N ALA A 104 -5.16 -3.84 5.21
CA ALA A 104 -4.92 -2.71 6.10
C ALA A 104 -3.72 -2.95 7.03
N GLY A 105 -3.58 -4.16 7.59
CA GLY A 105 -2.44 -4.53 8.42
C GLY A 105 -1.12 -4.35 7.68
N TRP A 106 -1.00 -4.92 6.48
CA TRP A 106 0.21 -4.79 5.67
C TRP A 106 0.44 -3.37 5.15
N PHE A 107 -0.62 -2.63 4.86
CA PHE A 107 -0.52 -1.22 4.47
C PHE A 107 0.04 -0.35 5.60
N ILE A 108 -0.40 -0.54 6.84
CA ILE A 108 0.11 0.19 8.00
C ILE A 108 1.61 -0.07 8.19
N VAL A 109 2.02 -1.34 8.14
CA VAL A 109 3.43 -1.73 8.30
C VAL A 109 4.29 -1.15 7.17
N GLY A 110 3.85 -1.32 5.91
CA GLY A 110 4.56 -0.77 4.74
C GLY A 110 4.65 0.76 4.75
N SER A 111 3.59 1.44 5.18
CA SER A 111 3.58 2.90 5.31
C SER A 111 4.55 3.38 6.40
N GLY A 112 4.58 2.68 7.55
CA GLY A 112 5.54 2.98 8.62
C GLY A 112 6.98 2.82 8.14
N ALA A 113 7.28 1.73 7.43
CA ALA A 113 8.59 1.51 6.84
C ALA A 113 8.95 2.59 5.78
N ALA A 114 7.97 3.05 4.99
CA ALA A 114 8.18 4.09 3.99
C ALA A 114 8.53 5.43 4.64
N LEU A 115 7.89 5.78 5.77
CA LEU A 115 8.25 6.97 6.54
C LEU A 115 9.69 6.90 7.06
N ILE A 116 10.13 5.73 7.54
CA ILE A 116 11.53 5.49 7.91
C ILE A 116 12.42 5.69 6.68
N GLY A 117 12.08 5.08 5.53
CA GLY A 117 12.85 5.21 4.30
C GLY A 117 12.99 6.64 3.79
N ILE A 118 11.96 7.48 3.95
CA ILE A 118 11.99 8.92 3.63
C ILE A 118 12.97 9.65 4.56
N LYS A 119 12.91 9.37 5.86
CA LYS A 119 13.81 9.96 6.86
C LYS A 119 15.27 9.56 6.60
N GLU A 120 15.53 8.29 6.33
CA GLU A 120 16.89 7.79 6.02
C GLU A 120 17.39 8.33 4.67
N ALA A 121 16.52 8.60 3.69
CA ALA A 121 16.90 9.25 2.44
C ALA A 121 17.36 10.70 2.66
N ALA A 122 16.68 11.44 3.54
CA ALA A 122 17.07 12.80 3.92
C ALA A 122 18.42 12.78 4.64
N GLU A 123 18.60 11.92 5.64
CA GLU A 123 19.87 11.77 6.37
C GLU A 123 21.03 11.36 5.45
N LEU A 124 20.80 10.46 4.50
CA LEU A 124 21.84 10.06 3.54
C LEU A 124 22.30 11.23 2.66
N VAL A 125 21.37 12.05 2.19
CA VAL A 125 21.69 13.25 1.39
C VAL A 125 22.45 14.27 2.21
N GLU A 126 22.07 14.47 3.48
CA GLU A 126 22.78 15.35 4.40
C GLU A 126 24.20 14.86 4.68
N VAL A 127 24.39 13.56 4.96
CA VAL A 127 25.72 12.96 5.23
C VAL A 127 26.67 13.05 4.02
N LEU A 128 26.11 13.01 2.81
CA LEU A 128 26.87 13.08 1.56
C LEU A 128 27.01 14.51 1.00
N ASP A 129 26.48 15.52 1.69
CA ASP A 129 26.40 16.90 1.23
C ASP A 129 25.80 17.03 -0.19
N TRP A 130 24.80 16.20 -0.51
CA TRP A 130 24.14 16.20 -1.81
C TRP A 130 23.05 17.28 -1.91
N PRO A 131 22.69 17.74 -3.13
CA PRO A 131 21.63 18.73 -3.30
C PRO A 131 20.27 18.20 -2.81
N GLY A 132 19.49 19.02 -2.09
CA GLY A 132 18.19 18.63 -1.53
C GLY A 132 17.20 17.89 -2.46
N PRO A 133 17.08 18.23 -3.77
CA PRO A 133 16.22 17.48 -4.68
C PRO A 133 16.60 15.99 -4.86
N THR A 134 17.83 15.60 -4.54
CA THR A 134 18.28 14.20 -4.59
C THR A 134 17.50 13.30 -3.61
N VAL A 135 16.97 13.86 -2.51
CA VAL A 135 16.10 13.12 -1.58
C VAL A 135 14.88 12.55 -2.30
N ILE A 136 14.20 13.38 -3.10
CA ILE A 136 13.01 12.97 -3.86
C ILE A 136 13.38 11.89 -4.88
N ALA A 137 14.50 12.07 -5.58
CA ALA A 137 14.97 11.09 -6.56
C ALA A 137 15.27 9.73 -5.91
N LEU A 138 15.95 9.70 -4.75
CA LEU A 138 16.22 8.48 -4.00
C LEU A 138 14.95 7.79 -3.51
N ILE A 139 13.99 8.56 -2.97
CA ILE A 139 12.70 8.04 -2.52
C ILE A 139 11.95 7.38 -3.68
N LEU A 140 11.84 8.07 -4.83
CA LEU A 140 11.13 7.54 -5.99
C LEU A 140 11.82 6.29 -6.55
N LEU A 141 13.15 6.30 -6.65
CA LEU A 141 13.93 5.16 -7.15
C LEU A 141 13.80 3.95 -6.22
N ALA A 142 13.90 4.15 -4.91
CA ALA A 142 13.80 3.05 -3.95
C ALA A 142 12.37 2.53 -3.82
N ALA A 143 11.35 3.39 -3.87
CA ALA A 143 9.95 2.98 -3.93
C ALA A 143 9.66 2.16 -5.19
N ALA A 144 10.15 2.61 -6.36
CA ALA A 144 10.03 1.88 -7.61
C ALA A 144 10.75 0.53 -7.56
N ALA A 145 11.94 0.47 -6.93
CA ALA A 145 12.67 -0.78 -6.74
C ALA A 145 11.93 -1.77 -5.83
N ALA A 146 11.39 -1.30 -4.70
CA ALA A 146 10.59 -2.13 -3.78
C ALA A 146 9.33 -2.68 -4.47
N LEU A 147 8.58 -1.83 -5.19
CA LEU A 147 7.42 -2.22 -5.98
C LEU A 147 7.78 -3.25 -7.06
N SER A 148 8.84 -2.98 -7.82
CA SER A 148 9.30 -3.87 -8.90
C SER A 148 9.73 -5.22 -8.36
N PHE A 149 10.36 -5.26 -7.18
CA PHE A 149 10.70 -6.50 -6.49
C PHE A 149 9.44 -7.31 -6.16
N THR A 150 8.43 -6.69 -5.56
CA THR A 150 7.15 -7.36 -5.25
C THR A 150 6.47 -7.89 -6.52
N ILE A 151 6.34 -7.07 -7.56
CA ILE A 151 5.72 -7.46 -8.84
C ILE A 151 6.45 -8.65 -9.47
N ARG A 152 7.78 -8.56 -9.57
CA ARG A 152 8.60 -9.62 -10.18
C ARG A 152 8.47 -10.92 -9.39
N ARG A 153 8.50 -10.87 -8.06
CA ARG A 153 8.35 -12.05 -7.21
C ARG A 153 6.98 -12.70 -7.38
N MET A 154 5.91 -11.91 -7.43
CA MET A 154 4.56 -12.42 -7.69
C MET A 154 4.46 -13.13 -9.04
N HIS A 155 5.00 -12.53 -10.12
CA HIS A 155 5.00 -13.15 -11.44
C HIS A 155 5.85 -14.44 -11.52
N LEU A 156 6.97 -14.50 -10.80
CA LEU A 156 7.79 -15.70 -10.76
C LEU A 156 7.08 -16.86 -10.05
N THR A 157 6.37 -16.57 -8.95
CA THR A 157 5.55 -17.56 -8.24
C THR A 157 4.41 -18.07 -9.14
N ASP A 158 3.70 -17.16 -9.80
CA ASP A 158 2.62 -17.50 -10.73
C ASP A 158 3.10 -18.40 -11.88
N ARG A 159 4.23 -18.04 -12.51
CA ARG A 159 4.85 -18.86 -13.55
C ARG A 159 5.25 -20.24 -13.04
N ALA A 160 5.81 -20.35 -11.83
CA ALA A 160 6.23 -21.63 -11.28
C ALA A 160 5.04 -22.58 -11.04
N LEU A 161 3.87 -22.04 -10.71
CA LEU A 161 2.65 -22.82 -10.51
C LEU A 161 2.07 -23.36 -11.83
N HIS A 162 2.22 -22.61 -12.94
CA HIS A 162 1.64 -22.96 -14.25
C HIS A 162 2.60 -23.69 -15.23
N VAL A 163 3.84 -23.98 -14.82
CA VAL A 163 4.80 -24.75 -15.65
C VAL A 163 4.33 -26.19 -15.89
N GLY A 164 3.47 -26.75 -15.02
CA GLY A 164 2.89 -28.09 -15.19
C GLY A 164 1.72 -28.15 -16.18
N ASP A 165 0.94 -27.07 -16.30
CA ASP A 165 -0.30 -27.06 -17.10
C ASP A 165 -0.04 -26.97 -18.62
N ALA A 166 1.17 -26.58 -19.03
CA ALA A 166 1.56 -26.46 -20.43
C ALA A 166 2.22 -27.72 -21.02
N ALA A 167 2.38 -28.77 -20.20
CA ALA A 167 3.03 -30.03 -20.57
C ALA A 167 2.04 -31.21 -20.76
N GLU A 168 0.73 -30.98 -20.58
CA GLU A 168 -0.38 -31.89 -20.93
C GLU A 168 -1.10 -31.43 -22.21
#